data_AF-A0A2M4AA01-F1
#
_entry.id   AF-A0A2M4AA01-F1
#
_cell.length_a   1.000
_cell.length_b   1.000
_cell.length_c   1.000
_cell.angle_alpha   90.00
_cell.angle_beta   90.00
_cell.angle_gamma   90.00
#
_symmetry.space_group_name_H-M   'P 1'
#
loop_
_entity.id
_entity.type
_entity.pdbx_description
1 polymer ?
#
loop_
_entity_poly.entity_id
_entity_poly.type
_entity_poly.pdbx_seq_one_letter_code
_entity_poly.pdbx_strand_id
1 'polypeptide(L)'
;MWLTRSSVLALLLAAVAVSAQNATTGPKVLCYYEGKNAVREGLAKVTVTDIELALPFCTHLIYGYAGIDPATYRIRTPVGALDLDEGAGQYRMVTTLKKRYPGLRVYLSLGGNTDLTEEKPFEKYLTLLESAGSRTAFINSAYTLIKTYGFDGLDLAWQFPQTKPKRIRGLPGKLWHGFKKLFTGDSVLDAKADEHREEFTALVRDLKNAFAPDKFQLGYTQLPHVNESIFLDIPLLKDNLEYINIAAYDQQTPDRNPKEGDYSAPIYEPSDRVVGNNVHAKVRAWSIAGTPLDKIIVGIPTYGRGWKLDEDSGITGVPPIPADGPAPPGPHTAVAGAYSYGEVCAMLPNPSNVVSKGADYPLRKINDPTKRFGPYAFRIPDESGKHGVWVSYEDPESAGNKAAYVKAKGLGGISINELSADDFRGTCSGDKFPILRAAKYRL
;
A
#
# COMPACT_ATOMS: atom_id res chain seq x y z
N MET A 1 51.22 -4.22 -46.27
CA MET A 1 50.92 -4.78 -44.93
C MET A 1 50.27 -3.75 -43.99
N TRP A 2 49.36 -2.89 -44.48
CA TRP A 2 48.89 -1.69 -43.75
C TRP A 2 47.37 -1.45 -43.85
N LEU A 3 46.55 -2.50 -44.00
CA LEU A 3 45.10 -2.36 -44.18
C LEU A 3 44.23 -3.24 -43.29
N THR A 4 44.79 -3.96 -42.30
CA THR A 4 44.03 -4.91 -41.48
C THR A 4 43.93 -4.56 -39.99
N ARG A 5 44.33 -3.35 -39.58
CA ARG A 5 44.30 -2.95 -38.14
C ARG A 5 43.20 -1.95 -37.74
N SER A 6 42.53 -1.29 -38.69
CA SER A 6 41.51 -0.27 -38.36
C SER A 6 40.10 -0.85 -38.16
N SER A 7 39.80 -2.03 -38.67
CA SER A 7 38.46 -2.63 -38.60
C SER A 7 38.17 -3.33 -37.26
N VAL A 8 39.21 -3.78 -36.55
CA VAL A 8 39.06 -4.49 -35.26
C VAL A 8 38.84 -3.51 -34.10
N LEU A 9 39.40 -2.29 -34.19
CA LEU A 9 39.21 -1.27 -33.16
C LEU A 9 37.80 -0.65 -33.19
N ALA A 10 37.19 -0.53 -34.38
CA ALA A 10 35.81 -0.05 -34.51
C ALA A 10 34.77 -1.07 -34.00
N LEU A 11 35.04 -2.37 -34.15
CA LEU A 11 34.19 -3.44 -33.60
C LEU A 11 34.33 -3.57 -32.07
N LEU A 12 35.51 -3.28 -31.51
CA LEU A 12 35.71 -3.26 -30.05
C LEU A 12 35.13 -1.99 -29.39
N LEU A 13 35.06 -0.86 -30.09
CA LEU A 13 34.39 0.35 -29.60
C LEU A 13 32.86 0.30 -29.76
N ALA A 14 32.34 -0.45 -30.74
CA ALA A 14 30.89 -0.70 -30.87
C ALA A 14 30.37 -1.73 -29.85
N ALA A 15 31.23 -2.62 -29.34
CA ALA A 15 30.86 -3.61 -28.32
C ALA A 15 30.81 -3.05 -26.88
N VAL A 16 31.31 -1.82 -26.64
CA VAL A 16 31.32 -1.18 -25.31
C VAL A 16 30.22 -0.11 -25.16
N ALA A 17 29.38 0.10 -26.18
CA ALA A 17 28.28 1.07 -26.14
C ALA A 17 26.87 0.44 -26.02
N VAL A 18 26.76 -0.87 -25.73
CA VAL A 18 25.48 -1.55 -25.50
C VAL A 18 25.41 -2.09 -24.06
N SER A 19 25.49 -1.19 -23.08
CA SER A 19 25.10 -1.51 -21.70
C SER A 19 24.79 -0.24 -20.91
N ALA A 20 23.78 0.52 -21.37
CA ALA A 20 23.12 1.55 -20.55
C ALA A 20 21.68 1.84 -21.03
N GLN A 21 20.99 0.81 -21.52
CA GLN A 21 19.53 0.77 -21.52
C GLN A 21 19.08 -0.55 -20.89
N ASN A 22 19.47 -0.77 -19.63
CA ASN A 22 18.64 -1.61 -18.78
C ASN A 22 17.42 -0.78 -18.40
N ALA A 23 16.48 -0.63 -19.35
CA ALA A 23 15.09 -0.64 -18.95
C ALA A 23 14.96 -1.87 -18.04
N THR A 24 14.41 -1.69 -16.84
CA THR A 24 14.14 -2.78 -15.91
C THR A 24 13.16 -3.76 -16.57
N THR A 25 13.67 -4.70 -17.36
CA THR A 25 12.88 -5.64 -18.18
C THR A 25 12.24 -6.76 -17.36
N GLY A 26 12.10 -6.56 -16.04
CA GLY A 26 11.55 -7.53 -15.10
C GLY A 26 10.39 -6.93 -14.30
N PRO A 27 9.66 -7.77 -13.55
CA PRO A 27 8.57 -7.31 -12.71
C PRO A 27 8.99 -6.19 -11.74
N LYS A 28 8.16 -5.16 -11.62
CA LYS A 28 8.38 -4.07 -10.68
C LYS A 28 8.17 -4.58 -9.25
N VAL A 29 9.07 -4.21 -8.35
CA VAL A 29 8.90 -4.32 -6.91
C VAL A 29 8.96 -2.91 -6.34
N LEU A 30 7.78 -2.38 -5.96
CA LEU A 30 7.64 -1.06 -5.34
C LEU A 30 7.69 -1.22 -3.82
N CYS A 31 8.68 -0.65 -3.16
CA CYS A 31 8.84 -0.75 -1.72
C CYS A 31 8.45 0.59 -1.08
N TYR A 32 7.35 0.62 -0.33
CA TYR A 32 6.95 1.83 0.40
C TYR A 32 7.77 1.99 1.68
N TYR A 33 8.16 3.23 1.97
CA TYR A 33 8.80 3.61 3.21
C TYR A 33 8.23 4.94 3.69
N GLU A 34 7.50 4.93 4.80
CA GLU A 34 7.07 6.16 5.46
C GLU A 34 8.22 6.76 6.28
N GLY A 35 8.72 7.92 5.85
CA GLY A 35 9.89 8.59 6.43
C GLY A 35 9.74 8.90 7.92
N LYS A 36 8.52 9.22 8.37
CA LYS A 36 8.19 9.47 9.78
C LYS A 36 8.55 8.30 10.72
N ASN A 37 8.73 7.08 10.19
CA ASN A 37 9.19 5.94 10.98
C ASN A 37 10.64 6.14 11.51
N ALA A 38 11.42 7.06 10.93
CA ALA A 38 12.76 7.40 11.40
C ALA A 38 12.78 8.17 12.73
N VAL A 39 11.65 8.78 13.12
CA VAL A 39 11.53 9.54 14.38
C VAL A 39 10.77 8.80 15.47
N ARG A 40 10.31 7.56 15.22
CA ARG A 40 9.76 6.69 16.26
C ARG A 40 10.82 6.36 17.31
N GLU A 41 10.36 6.04 18.52
CA GLU A 41 11.23 5.65 19.63
C GLU A 41 11.48 4.14 19.68
N GLY A 42 12.60 3.76 20.31
CA GLY A 42 12.93 2.37 20.60
C GLY A 42 13.00 1.46 19.37
N LEU A 43 12.46 0.24 19.51
CA LEU A 43 12.53 -0.81 18.48
C LEU A 43 11.66 -0.51 17.24
N ALA A 44 10.71 0.41 17.35
CA ALA A 44 9.83 0.84 16.26
C ALA A 44 10.48 1.86 15.31
N LYS A 45 11.67 2.37 15.66
CA LYS A 45 12.44 3.28 14.81
C LYS A 45 12.96 2.56 13.58
N VAL A 46 12.66 3.10 12.39
CA VAL A 46 13.13 2.60 11.09
C VAL A 46 13.72 3.73 10.28
N THR A 47 15.04 3.76 10.19
CA THR A 47 15.80 4.80 9.47
C THR A 47 16.04 4.43 8.01
N VAL A 48 16.56 5.38 7.22
CA VAL A 48 17.01 5.11 5.85
C VAL A 48 18.03 3.98 5.83
N THR A 49 18.98 3.96 6.77
CA THR A 49 19.99 2.90 6.88
C THR A 49 19.38 1.52 7.10
N ASP A 50 18.31 1.42 7.91
CA ASP A 50 17.65 0.15 8.19
C ASP A 50 17.00 -0.45 6.93
N ILE A 51 16.40 0.40 6.08
CA ILE A 51 15.75 -0.05 4.84
C ILE A 51 16.73 -0.31 3.70
N GLU A 52 18.00 0.06 3.80
CA GLU A 52 18.97 -0.17 2.72
C GLU A 52 19.11 -1.65 2.37
N LEU A 53 18.99 -2.53 3.36
CA LEU A 53 19.08 -3.99 3.17
C LEU A 53 17.89 -4.55 2.37
N ALA A 54 16.79 -3.81 2.25
CA ALA A 54 15.67 -4.16 1.39
C ALA A 54 15.92 -3.84 -0.09
N LEU A 55 16.76 -2.84 -0.38
CA LEU A 55 16.90 -2.25 -1.72
C LEU A 55 17.43 -3.19 -2.80
N PRO A 56 18.28 -4.20 -2.54
CA PRO A 56 18.61 -5.23 -3.53
C PRO A 56 17.39 -5.99 -4.07
N PHE A 57 16.27 -6.00 -3.33
CA PHE A 57 15.02 -6.65 -3.74
C PHE A 57 14.00 -5.68 -4.34
N CYS A 58 14.27 -4.37 -4.29
CA CYS A 58 13.37 -3.32 -4.76
C CYS A 58 13.81 -2.78 -6.12
N THR A 59 12.83 -2.48 -6.97
CA THR A 59 13.08 -1.74 -8.23
C THR A 59 12.75 -0.26 -8.07
N HIS A 60 11.76 0.04 -7.23
CA HIS A 60 11.35 1.40 -6.89
C HIS A 60 11.25 1.50 -5.37
N LEU A 61 11.75 2.60 -4.83
CA LEU A 61 11.52 3.02 -3.45
C LEU A 61 10.51 4.16 -3.48
N ILE A 62 9.40 3.98 -2.78
CA ILE A 62 8.30 4.94 -2.74
C ILE A 62 8.33 5.61 -1.36
N TYR A 63 8.78 6.87 -1.30
CA TYR A 63 8.86 7.62 -0.06
C TYR A 63 7.50 8.20 0.32
N GLY A 64 6.98 7.76 1.45
CA GLY A 64 5.71 8.20 2.03
C GLY A 64 5.92 9.22 3.16
N TYR A 65 5.11 10.26 3.30
CA TYR A 65 4.20 10.80 2.28
C TYR A 65 4.25 12.32 2.31
N ALA A 66 4.16 12.93 1.14
CA ALA A 66 3.79 14.33 1.00
C ALA A 66 2.28 14.50 1.18
N GLY A 67 1.86 15.72 1.50
CA GLY A 67 0.47 16.12 1.60
C GLY A 67 0.15 17.35 0.75
N ILE A 68 -1.09 17.79 0.82
CA ILE A 68 -1.56 19.03 0.20
C ILE A 68 -1.74 20.09 1.30
N ASP A 69 -1.27 21.30 1.03
CA ASP A 69 -1.64 22.47 1.81
C ASP A 69 -3.06 22.92 1.42
N PRO A 70 -4.04 22.89 2.34
CA PRO A 70 -5.45 23.18 1.99
C PRO A 70 -5.70 24.64 1.63
N ALA A 71 -4.82 25.57 2.00
CA ALA A 71 -4.99 27.00 1.72
C ALA A 71 -4.42 27.39 0.34
N THR A 72 -3.34 26.73 -0.07
CA THR A 72 -2.58 27.10 -1.29
C THR A 72 -2.64 26.06 -2.39
N TYR A 73 -3.15 24.86 -2.10
CA TYR A 73 -3.16 23.69 -2.99
C TYR A 73 -1.78 23.24 -3.46
N ARG A 74 -0.73 23.67 -2.77
CA ARG A 74 0.65 23.26 -3.08
C ARG A 74 0.97 21.95 -2.37
N ILE A 75 1.83 21.14 -2.99
CA ILE A 75 2.42 20.00 -2.31
C ILE A 75 3.24 20.49 -1.12
N ARG A 76 3.19 19.75 0.00
CA ARG A 76 4.00 20.01 1.20
C ARG A 76 4.48 18.70 1.81
N THR A 77 5.49 18.77 2.66
CA THR A 77 5.78 17.71 3.63
C THR A 77 5.02 17.99 4.93
N PRO A 78 4.36 16.99 5.54
CA PRO A 78 3.84 17.08 6.91
C PRO A 78 4.94 17.14 8.00
N VAL A 79 6.18 16.76 7.69
CA VAL A 79 7.29 16.61 8.64
C VAL A 79 8.57 17.32 8.14
N GLY A 80 8.46 18.64 7.91
CA GLY A 80 9.53 19.44 7.30
C GLY A 80 10.90 19.38 8.01
N ALA A 81 10.93 19.32 9.34
CA ALA A 81 12.17 19.19 10.11
C ALA A 81 12.93 17.87 9.86
N LEU A 82 12.23 16.85 9.35
CA LEU A 82 12.81 15.56 8.98
C LEU A 82 13.19 15.54 7.49
N ASP A 83 12.25 15.95 6.64
CA ASP A 83 12.36 15.75 5.19
C ASP A 83 13.29 16.75 4.49
N LEU A 84 13.26 18.02 4.90
CA LEU A 84 13.89 19.13 4.18
C LEU A 84 15.36 19.33 4.58
N ASP A 85 16.11 20.03 3.72
CA ASP A 85 17.55 20.28 3.90
C ASP A 85 17.84 21.19 5.10
N GLU A 86 16.90 22.07 5.50
CA GLU A 86 17.01 22.87 6.72
C GLU A 86 16.92 22.03 8.01
N GLY A 87 16.41 20.80 7.88
CA GLY A 87 16.26 19.82 8.96
C GLY A 87 17.23 18.65 8.81
N ALA A 88 16.73 17.42 8.85
CA ALA A 88 17.53 16.21 8.72
C ALA A 88 17.84 15.81 7.26
N GLY A 89 17.25 16.47 6.25
CA GLY A 89 17.53 16.23 4.84
C GLY A 89 17.13 14.85 4.33
N GLN A 90 16.11 14.22 4.93
CA GLN A 90 15.78 12.82 4.65
C GLN A 90 15.37 12.59 3.19
N TYR A 91 14.72 13.54 2.52
CA TYR A 91 14.44 13.42 1.08
C TYR A 91 15.72 13.18 0.27
N ARG A 92 16.79 13.95 0.51
CA ARG A 92 18.07 13.74 -0.18
C ARG A 92 18.75 12.45 0.24
N MET A 93 18.67 12.07 1.52
CA MET A 93 19.24 10.80 1.99
C MET A 93 18.64 9.63 1.20
N VAL A 94 17.34 9.66 0.94
CA VAL A 94 16.64 8.59 0.24
C VAL A 94 16.90 8.64 -1.27
N THR A 95 16.83 9.81 -1.91
CA THR A 95 17.06 9.90 -3.36
C THR A 95 18.51 9.64 -3.75
N THR A 96 19.49 9.91 -2.87
CA THR A 96 20.90 9.59 -3.11
C THR A 96 21.23 8.10 -3.03
N LEU A 97 20.33 7.25 -2.53
CA LEU A 97 20.47 5.79 -2.56
C LEU A 97 20.71 5.24 -3.97
N LYS A 98 20.20 5.93 -5.00
CA LYS A 98 20.42 5.59 -6.41
C LYS A 98 21.90 5.54 -6.82
N LYS A 99 22.77 6.26 -6.11
CA LYS A 99 24.23 6.20 -6.32
C LYS A 99 24.81 4.83 -5.95
N ARG A 100 24.22 4.15 -4.96
CA ARG A 100 24.61 2.81 -4.51
C ARG A 100 23.83 1.70 -5.21
N TYR A 101 22.61 2.01 -5.64
CA TYR A 101 21.71 1.09 -6.34
C TYR A 101 21.36 1.66 -7.72
N PRO A 102 22.24 1.53 -8.74
CA PRO A 102 22.14 2.24 -10.02
C PRO A 102 20.93 1.86 -10.92
N GLY A 103 20.08 0.93 -10.50
CA GLY A 103 18.80 0.61 -11.14
C GLY A 103 17.56 1.02 -10.33
N LEU A 104 17.74 1.57 -9.14
CA LEU A 104 16.66 2.00 -8.25
C LEU A 104 16.05 3.31 -8.76
N ARG A 105 14.72 3.36 -8.80
CA ARG A 105 13.98 4.62 -8.94
C ARG A 105 13.39 5.03 -7.60
N VAL A 106 13.41 6.32 -7.29
CA VAL A 106 12.91 6.84 -6.01
C VAL A 106 11.79 7.82 -6.29
N TYR A 107 10.60 7.52 -5.83
CA TYR A 107 9.40 8.34 -6.04
C TYR A 107 8.98 8.98 -4.72
N LEU A 108 8.39 10.16 -4.80
CA LEU A 108 7.66 10.74 -3.69
C LEU A 108 6.19 10.37 -3.81
N SER A 109 5.58 9.82 -2.76
CA SER A 109 4.14 9.53 -2.74
C SER A 109 3.36 10.65 -2.07
N LEU A 110 2.25 11.03 -2.69
CA LEU A 110 1.30 12.03 -2.17
C LEU A 110 0.11 11.33 -1.51
N GLY A 111 -0.25 11.73 -0.28
CA GLY A 111 -1.46 11.29 0.41
C GLY A 111 -1.29 9.98 1.17
N GLY A 112 -1.77 8.87 0.58
CA GLY A 112 -1.56 7.54 1.17
C GLY A 112 -2.51 7.16 2.31
N ASN A 113 -3.61 7.90 2.53
CA ASN A 113 -4.39 7.89 3.78
C ASN A 113 -3.57 8.28 5.02
N THR A 114 -2.51 9.07 4.83
CA THR A 114 -1.66 9.56 5.93
C THR A 114 -1.65 11.08 6.07
N ASP A 115 -2.17 11.80 5.07
CA ASP A 115 -2.29 13.26 5.08
C ASP A 115 -3.60 13.68 5.78
N LEU A 116 -3.63 13.48 7.10
CA LEU A 116 -4.83 13.52 7.96
C LEU A 116 -4.92 14.78 8.85
N THR A 117 -4.40 15.92 8.37
CA THR A 117 -4.29 17.15 9.17
C THR A 117 -5.63 17.85 9.46
N GLU A 118 -6.67 17.55 8.69
CA GLU A 118 -8.00 18.15 8.79
C GLU A 118 -9.06 17.11 9.19
N GLU A 119 -10.23 17.57 9.67
CA GLU A 119 -11.34 16.70 10.06
C GLU A 119 -11.83 15.80 8.92
N LYS A 120 -11.83 16.32 7.68
CA LYS A 120 -12.15 15.59 6.46
C LYS A 120 -10.94 15.62 5.51
N PRO A 121 -9.98 14.70 5.69
CA PRO A 121 -8.71 14.70 4.96
C PRO A 121 -8.82 14.67 3.42
N PHE A 122 -9.94 14.15 2.89
CA PHE A 122 -10.17 14.05 1.45
C PHE A 122 -10.63 15.38 0.82
N GLU A 123 -11.17 16.34 1.59
CA GLU A 123 -11.78 17.55 1.01
C GLU A 123 -10.76 18.39 0.23
N LYS A 124 -9.54 18.60 0.76
CA LYS A 124 -8.47 19.33 0.06
C LYS A 124 -8.01 18.66 -1.24
N TYR A 125 -8.19 17.35 -1.36
CA TYR A 125 -7.92 16.63 -2.60
C TYR A 125 -9.02 16.94 -3.62
N LEU A 126 -10.29 16.99 -3.21
CA LEU A 126 -11.39 17.33 -4.10
C LEU A 126 -11.37 18.81 -4.52
N THR A 127 -11.24 19.74 -3.58
CA THR A 127 -11.29 21.19 -3.87
C THR A 127 -10.10 21.68 -4.71
N LEU A 128 -8.97 20.96 -4.68
CA LEU A 128 -7.86 21.20 -5.61
C LEU A 128 -8.28 20.95 -7.06
N LEU A 129 -9.15 19.97 -7.32
CA LEU A 129 -9.62 19.61 -8.66
C LEU A 129 -10.59 20.63 -9.25
N GLU A 130 -11.35 21.34 -8.39
CA GLU A 130 -12.42 22.27 -8.78
C GLU A 130 -11.95 23.54 -9.52
N SER A 131 -10.64 23.75 -9.69
CA SER A 131 -10.12 24.91 -10.44
C SER A 131 -8.80 24.62 -11.15
N ALA A 132 -8.70 25.08 -12.40
CA ALA A 132 -7.46 25.04 -13.18
C ALA A 132 -6.31 25.80 -12.49
N GLY A 133 -6.61 26.86 -11.74
CA GLY A 133 -5.61 27.61 -10.97
C GLY A 133 -5.01 26.77 -9.84
N SER A 134 -5.85 26.07 -9.09
CA SER A 134 -5.44 25.16 -8.02
C SER A 134 -4.62 23.99 -8.55
N ARG A 135 -5.05 23.35 -9.65
CA ARG A 135 -4.27 22.31 -10.33
C ARG A 135 -2.92 22.82 -10.80
N THR A 136 -2.85 24.02 -11.38
CA THR A 136 -1.59 24.63 -11.83
C THR A 136 -0.66 24.91 -10.65
N ALA A 137 -1.17 25.44 -9.54
CA ALA A 137 -0.40 25.67 -8.32
C ALA A 137 0.20 24.36 -7.77
N PHE A 138 -0.62 23.30 -7.74
CA PHE A 138 -0.17 21.96 -7.36
C PHE A 138 0.92 21.45 -8.28
N ILE A 139 0.68 21.38 -9.59
CA ILE A 139 1.62 20.84 -10.60
C ILE A 139 2.97 21.54 -10.51
N ASN A 140 2.99 22.89 -10.46
CA ASN A 140 4.22 23.66 -10.38
C ASN A 140 4.98 23.39 -9.08
N SER A 141 4.27 23.29 -7.95
CA SER A 141 4.88 22.97 -6.66
C SER A 141 5.42 21.53 -6.60
N ALA A 142 4.68 20.56 -7.16
CA ALA A 142 5.07 19.15 -7.25
C ALA A 142 6.32 18.98 -8.10
N TYR A 143 6.34 19.55 -9.30
CA TYR A 143 7.51 19.56 -10.19
C TYR A 143 8.73 20.16 -9.48
N THR A 144 8.56 21.32 -8.83
CA THR A 144 9.66 21.99 -8.11
C THR A 144 10.22 21.10 -7.01
N LEU A 145 9.35 20.49 -6.20
CA LEU A 145 9.76 19.63 -5.08
C LEU A 145 10.52 18.40 -5.57
N ILE A 146 9.97 17.63 -6.52
CA ILE A 146 10.61 16.41 -7.00
C ILE A 146 11.96 16.70 -7.66
N LYS A 147 12.06 17.81 -8.41
CA LYS A 147 13.31 18.25 -9.04
C LYS A 147 14.34 18.70 -8.02
N THR A 148 13.93 19.49 -7.02
CA THR A 148 14.83 20.02 -5.98
C THR A 148 15.48 18.90 -5.17
N TYR A 149 14.71 17.88 -4.84
CA TYR A 149 15.16 16.78 -3.97
C TYR A 149 15.66 15.54 -4.73
N GLY A 150 15.58 15.53 -6.06
CA GLY A 150 16.16 14.48 -6.91
C GLY A 150 15.33 13.20 -7.00
N PHE A 151 14.01 13.29 -6.83
CA PHE A 151 13.08 12.19 -7.09
C PHE A 151 12.96 11.91 -8.61
N ASP A 152 12.70 10.66 -8.98
CA ASP A 152 12.48 10.26 -10.38
C ASP A 152 11.02 10.38 -10.82
N GLY A 153 10.11 10.60 -9.86
CA GLY A 153 8.69 10.66 -10.14
C GLY A 153 7.83 10.93 -8.92
N LEU A 154 6.52 11.01 -9.17
CA LEU A 154 5.47 11.19 -8.18
C LEU A 154 4.55 9.95 -8.19
N ASP A 155 4.21 9.43 -7.02
CA ASP A 155 3.13 8.45 -6.84
C ASP A 155 1.88 9.16 -6.31
N LEU A 156 0.79 9.08 -7.07
CA LEU A 156 -0.50 9.65 -6.68
C LEU A 156 -1.29 8.61 -5.88
N ALA A 157 -1.04 8.52 -4.58
CA ALA A 157 -1.91 7.83 -3.64
C ALA A 157 -3.06 8.76 -3.19
N TRP A 158 -3.86 9.19 -4.17
CA TRP A 158 -4.86 10.24 -4.04
C TRP A 158 -5.99 9.85 -3.07
N GLN A 159 -6.25 10.70 -2.07
CA GLN A 159 -7.19 10.42 -0.99
C GLN A 159 -8.63 10.77 -1.37
N PHE A 160 -9.25 9.98 -2.26
CA PHE A 160 -10.69 10.10 -2.53
C PHE A 160 -11.52 9.67 -1.31
N PRO A 161 -12.79 10.14 -1.20
CA PRO A 161 -13.74 9.62 -0.23
C PRO A 161 -13.85 8.09 -0.30
N GLN A 162 -13.68 7.43 0.85
CA GLN A 162 -13.83 5.98 0.94
C GLN A 162 -15.29 5.57 0.92
N THR A 163 -15.61 4.45 0.27
CA THR A 163 -16.95 3.85 0.35
C THR A 163 -17.32 3.52 1.81
N LYS A 164 -18.61 3.57 2.15
CA LYS A 164 -19.05 3.15 3.49
C LYS A 164 -18.93 1.63 3.66
N PRO A 165 -18.60 1.13 4.86
CA PRO A 165 -18.55 -0.31 5.13
C PRO A 165 -19.89 -0.99 4.77
N LYS A 166 -19.85 -1.98 3.90
CA LYS A 166 -21.02 -2.80 3.54
C LYS A 166 -21.11 -3.96 4.52
N ARG A 167 -22.26 -4.14 5.17
CA ARG A 167 -22.56 -5.33 5.97
C ARG A 167 -23.40 -6.30 5.15
N ILE A 168 -23.00 -7.56 5.11
CA ILE A 168 -23.79 -8.62 4.50
C ILE A 168 -24.81 -9.04 5.54
N ARG A 169 -26.07 -9.01 5.14
CA ARG A 169 -27.19 -9.36 6.00
C ARG A 169 -27.83 -10.61 5.46
N GLY A 170 -28.24 -11.51 6.36
CA GLY A 170 -29.07 -12.66 5.99
C GLY A 170 -30.40 -12.24 5.34
N LEU A 171 -31.14 -13.19 4.78
CA LEU A 171 -32.42 -12.96 4.08
C LEU A 171 -33.40 -12.02 4.82
N PRO A 172 -33.63 -12.16 6.14
CA PRO A 172 -34.54 -11.26 6.86
C PRO A 172 -34.03 -9.82 6.92
N GLY A 173 -32.72 -9.65 7.09
CA GLY A 173 -32.06 -8.34 7.14
C GLY A 173 -31.99 -7.63 5.78
N LYS A 174 -32.01 -8.38 4.67
CA LYS A 174 -32.13 -7.81 3.30
C LYS A 174 -33.53 -7.22 3.06
N LEU A 175 -34.60 -7.90 3.50
CA LEU A 175 -35.98 -7.43 3.35
C LEU A 175 -36.24 -6.15 4.15
N TRP A 176 -35.83 -6.10 5.42
CA TRP A 176 -35.99 -4.91 6.27
C TRP A 176 -35.18 -3.71 5.77
N HIS A 177 -33.98 -3.95 5.24
CA HIS A 177 -33.15 -2.86 4.73
C HIS A 177 -33.59 -2.36 3.35
N GLY A 178 -34.15 -3.23 2.49
CA GLY A 178 -34.80 -2.82 1.25
C GLY A 178 -35.91 -1.80 1.51
N PHE A 179 -36.70 -2.03 2.57
CA PHE A 179 -37.71 -1.08 3.04
C PHE A 179 -37.09 0.24 3.52
N LYS A 180 -36.02 0.19 4.35
CA LYS A 180 -35.36 1.40 4.86
C LYS A 180 -34.67 2.23 3.78
N LYS A 181 -34.12 1.59 2.74
CA LYS A 181 -33.45 2.26 1.60
C LYS A 181 -34.43 3.07 0.75
N LEU A 182 -35.72 2.68 0.74
CA LEU A 182 -36.80 3.44 0.11
C LEU A 182 -37.03 4.81 0.81
N PHE A 183 -36.68 4.93 2.10
CA PHE A 183 -36.89 6.13 2.93
C PHE A 183 -35.59 6.87 3.31
N THR A 184 -34.43 6.25 3.09
CA THR A 184 -33.12 6.81 3.41
C THR A 184 -32.28 6.75 2.15
N GLY A 185 -32.25 7.86 1.41
CA GLY A 185 -31.56 7.98 0.12
C GLY A 185 -30.12 7.49 0.18
N ASP A 186 -29.62 6.96 -0.94
CA ASP A 186 -28.23 6.54 -1.08
C ASP A 186 -27.29 7.66 -0.63
N SER A 187 -26.36 7.36 0.27
CA SER A 187 -25.41 8.37 0.71
C SER A 187 -24.47 8.70 -0.44
N VAL A 188 -24.69 9.85 -1.05
CA VAL A 188 -23.81 10.45 -2.04
C VAL A 188 -22.41 10.59 -1.42
N LEU A 189 -21.41 9.89 -1.98
CA LEU A 189 -20.02 9.96 -1.50
C LEU A 189 -19.37 11.30 -1.85
N ASP A 190 -19.82 11.87 -2.97
CA ASP A 190 -19.33 13.12 -3.52
C ASP A 190 -20.43 13.68 -4.44
N ALA A 191 -20.87 14.91 -4.16
CA ALA A 191 -21.94 15.56 -4.92
C ALA A 191 -21.47 16.02 -6.32
N LYS A 192 -20.15 16.15 -6.52
CA LYS A 192 -19.51 16.57 -7.76
C LYS A 192 -18.67 15.44 -8.37
N ALA A 193 -19.07 14.19 -8.16
CA ALA A 193 -18.28 13.02 -8.55
C ALA A 193 -17.87 13.01 -10.03
N ASP A 194 -18.76 13.41 -10.94
CA ASP A 194 -18.46 13.46 -12.37
C ASP A 194 -17.43 14.56 -12.69
N GLU A 195 -17.60 15.76 -12.12
CA GLU A 195 -16.62 16.87 -12.23
C GLU A 195 -15.26 16.44 -11.67
N HIS A 196 -15.21 15.89 -10.46
CA HIS A 196 -13.95 15.45 -9.85
C HIS A 196 -13.29 14.29 -10.62
N ARG A 197 -14.06 13.39 -11.24
CA ARG A 197 -13.50 12.33 -12.11
C ARG A 197 -12.85 12.90 -13.36
N GLU A 198 -13.52 13.83 -14.03
CA GLU A 198 -12.99 14.52 -15.22
C GLU A 198 -11.75 15.36 -14.87
N GLU A 199 -11.81 16.11 -13.77
CA GLU A 199 -10.74 17.01 -13.37
C GLU A 199 -9.54 16.27 -12.77
N PHE A 200 -9.74 15.12 -12.14
CA PHE A 200 -8.62 14.23 -11.79
C PHE A 200 -7.92 13.68 -13.03
N THR A 201 -8.68 13.34 -14.07
CA THR A 201 -8.12 12.91 -15.36
C THR A 201 -7.32 14.03 -16.01
N ALA A 202 -7.84 15.26 -15.99
CA ALA A 202 -7.13 16.45 -16.46
C ALA A 202 -5.83 16.68 -15.66
N LEU A 203 -5.90 16.60 -14.32
CA LEU A 203 -4.73 16.74 -13.45
C LEU A 203 -3.63 15.74 -13.80
N VAL A 204 -3.97 14.46 -13.99
CA VAL A 204 -3.00 13.39 -14.31
C VAL A 204 -2.35 13.63 -15.67
N ARG A 205 -3.12 14.05 -16.69
CA ARG A 205 -2.59 14.43 -18.00
C ARG A 205 -1.68 15.64 -17.92
N ASP A 206 -2.08 16.67 -17.18
CA ASP A 206 -1.34 17.92 -17.09
C ASP A 206 -0.03 17.74 -16.29
N LEU A 207 -0.04 16.90 -15.24
CA LEU A 207 1.17 16.42 -14.57
C LEU A 207 2.11 15.69 -15.53
N LYS A 208 1.59 14.74 -16.32
CA LYS A 208 2.38 13.99 -17.30
C LYS A 208 3.08 14.92 -18.30
N ASN A 209 2.38 15.95 -18.77
CA ASN A 209 2.93 16.96 -19.67
C ASN A 209 4.01 17.81 -18.99
N ALA A 210 3.75 18.29 -17.77
CA ALA A 210 4.72 19.08 -17.01
C ALA A 210 5.99 18.30 -16.67
N PHE A 211 5.87 16.98 -16.52
CA PHE A 211 6.97 16.07 -16.15
C PHE A 211 7.81 15.62 -17.35
N ALA A 212 7.31 15.76 -18.58
CA ALA A 212 7.96 15.28 -19.79
C ALA A 212 9.37 15.85 -20.04
N PRO A 213 9.66 17.15 -19.84
CA PRO A 213 10.98 17.73 -20.13
C PRO A 213 12.13 17.09 -19.34
N ASP A 214 11.90 16.77 -18.07
CA ASP A 214 12.89 16.14 -17.18
C ASP A 214 12.67 14.62 -17.04
N LYS A 215 11.74 14.06 -17.81
CA LYS A 215 11.40 12.63 -17.83
C LYS A 215 10.97 12.09 -16.46
N PHE A 216 10.35 12.92 -15.63
CA PHE A 216 9.77 12.44 -14.38
C PHE A 216 8.62 11.48 -14.68
N GLN A 217 8.52 10.43 -13.88
CA GLN A 217 7.50 9.40 -13.99
C GLN A 217 6.31 9.70 -13.08
N LEU A 218 5.15 9.16 -13.45
CA LEU A 218 3.91 9.33 -12.69
C LEU A 218 3.30 7.96 -12.42
N GLY A 219 3.24 7.56 -11.15
CA GLY A 219 2.53 6.39 -10.68
C GLY A 219 1.17 6.77 -10.10
N TYR A 220 0.24 5.82 -10.06
CA TYR A 220 -1.02 5.97 -9.33
C TYR A 220 -1.19 4.80 -8.38
N THR A 221 -1.63 5.09 -7.15
CA THR A 221 -2.00 4.07 -6.17
C THR A 221 -3.49 4.15 -5.88
N GLN A 222 -4.24 3.12 -6.28
CA GLN A 222 -5.64 2.99 -5.89
C GLN A 222 -5.70 2.54 -4.44
N LEU A 223 -5.91 3.51 -3.54
CA LEU A 223 -6.01 3.28 -2.10
C LEU A 223 -7.19 2.37 -1.72
N PRO A 224 -7.12 1.71 -0.54
CA PRO A 224 -8.21 0.90 -0.02
C PRO A 224 -9.55 1.66 -0.05
N HIS A 225 -10.61 0.98 -0.51
CA HIS A 225 -11.98 1.46 -0.57
C HIS A 225 -12.27 2.70 -1.45
N VAL A 226 -11.30 3.17 -2.24
CA VAL A 226 -11.57 4.10 -3.34
C VAL A 226 -12.42 3.39 -4.39
N ASN A 227 -13.55 4.00 -4.75
CA ASN A 227 -14.45 3.47 -5.77
C ASN A 227 -14.01 3.92 -7.16
N GLU A 228 -13.43 3.00 -7.91
CA GLU A 228 -12.95 3.23 -9.27
C GLU A 228 -14.05 3.74 -10.21
N SER A 229 -15.29 3.26 -10.08
CA SER A 229 -16.39 3.64 -10.98
C SER A 229 -16.92 5.04 -10.73
N ILE A 230 -16.65 5.62 -9.56
CA ILE A 230 -17.08 6.98 -9.22
C ILE A 230 -16.00 7.98 -9.63
N PHE A 231 -14.75 7.70 -9.25
CA PHE A 231 -13.69 8.70 -9.27
C PHE A 231 -12.70 8.57 -10.43
N LEU A 232 -12.67 7.44 -11.15
CA LEU A 232 -11.60 7.15 -12.11
C LEU A 232 -12.14 6.90 -13.52
N ASP A 233 -11.66 7.69 -14.49
CA ASP A 233 -11.77 7.37 -15.91
C ASP A 233 -10.55 6.54 -16.34
N ILE A 234 -10.58 5.23 -16.03
CA ILE A 234 -9.43 4.34 -16.25
C ILE A 234 -8.90 4.38 -17.70
N PRO A 235 -9.75 4.33 -18.75
CA PRO A 235 -9.29 4.43 -20.13
C PRO A 235 -8.46 5.68 -20.43
N LEU A 236 -8.79 6.83 -19.83
CA LEU A 236 -8.05 8.09 -20.02
C LEU A 236 -6.84 8.22 -19.08
N LEU A 237 -6.84 7.55 -17.93
CA LEU A 237 -5.74 7.58 -16.97
C LEU A 237 -4.56 6.69 -17.37
N LYS A 238 -4.82 5.46 -17.83
CA LYS A 238 -3.83 4.38 -17.97
C LYS A 238 -2.60 4.71 -18.85
N ASP A 239 -2.77 5.59 -19.84
CA ASP A 239 -1.72 5.93 -20.80
C ASP A 239 -0.79 7.04 -20.26
N ASN A 240 -1.24 7.78 -19.25
CA ASN A 240 -0.47 8.82 -18.58
C ASN A 240 0.40 8.29 -17.43
N LEU A 241 0.19 7.05 -17.02
CA LEU A 241 0.80 6.44 -15.83
C LEU A 241 1.85 5.39 -16.19
N GLU A 242 2.95 5.36 -15.42
CA GLU A 242 4.01 4.35 -15.51
C GLU A 242 3.57 3.01 -14.90
N TYR A 243 2.80 3.07 -13.82
CA TYR A 243 2.20 1.92 -13.16
C TYR A 243 0.89 2.30 -12.45
N ILE A 244 0.10 1.28 -12.16
CA ILE A 244 -1.10 1.34 -11.32
C ILE A 244 -0.89 0.36 -10.16
N ASN A 245 -0.72 0.89 -8.96
CA ASN A 245 -0.59 0.11 -7.74
C ASN A 245 -1.95 -0.12 -7.10
N ILE A 246 -2.36 -1.38 -7.03
CA ILE A 246 -3.63 -1.80 -6.44
C ILE A 246 -3.40 -2.11 -4.96
N ALA A 247 -3.71 -1.15 -4.10
CA ALA A 247 -3.68 -1.32 -2.65
C ALA A 247 -4.95 -2.04 -2.14
N ALA A 248 -5.18 -3.26 -2.63
CA ALA A 248 -6.33 -4.11 -2.25
C ALA A 248 -6.10 -4.88 -0.95
N TYR A 249 -5.54 -4.20 0.04
CA TYR A 249 -5.52 -4.59 1.46
C TYR A 249 -6.51 -3.72 2.23
N ASP A 250 -6.59 -3.90 3.55
CA ASP A 250 -7.55 -3.20 4.41
C ASP A 250 -9.00 -3.29 3.94
N GLN A 251 -9.36 -4.39 3.26
CA GLN A 251 -10.73 -4.67 2.83
C GLN A 251 -11.69 -4.82 4.01
N GLN A 252 -11.13 -5.19 5.15
CA GLN A 252 -11.76 -5.24 6.46
C GLN A 252 -10.76 -4.67 7.46
N THR A 253 -11.21 -3.74 8.30
CA THR A 253 -10.40 -3.20 9.41
C THR A 253 -11.28 -3.10 10.66
N PRO A 254 -10.72 -3.17 11.87
CA PRO A 254 -11.50 -3.02 13.08
C PRO A 254 -12.19 -1.65 13.22
N ASP A 255 -11.62 -0.59 12.66
CA ASP A 255 -12.25 0.74 12.70
C ASP A 255 -13.48 0.82 11.80
N ARG A 256 -13.43 0.16 10.63
CA ARG A 256 -14.50 0.16 9.64
C ARG A 256 -15.55 -0.93 9.93
N ASN A 257 -15.11 -2.02 10.56
CA ASN A 257 -15.87 -3.22 10.83
C ASN A 257 -15.67 -3.66 12.29
N PRO A 258 -16.07 -2.84 13.28
CA PRO A 258 -15.76 -3.13 14.68
C PRO A 258 -16.48 -4.36 15.22
N LYS A 259 -17.57 -4.80 14.58
CA LYS A 259 -18.39 -5.91 15.07
C LYS A 259 -18.11 -7.25 14.41
N GLU A 260 -17.17 -7.29 13.46
CA GLU A 260 -16.90 -8.48 12.67
C GLU A 260 -15.45 -8.46 12.16
N GLY A 261 -14.67 -9.47 12.54
CA GLY A 261 -13.34 -9.73 11.99
C GLY A 261 -13.39 -10.65 10.78
N ASP A 262 -12.69 -10.30 9.71
CA ASP A 262 -12.59 -11.12 8.49
C ASP A 262 -11.28 -10.78 7.74
N TYR A 263 -11.00 -11.50 6.65
CA TYR A 263 -9.79 -11.34 5.85
C TYR A 263 -9.62 -9.89 5.36
N SER A 264 -8.46 -9.30 5.68
CA SER A 264 -8.14 -7.92 5.34
C SER A 264 -7.58 -7.74 3.94
N ALA A 265 -7.01 -8.78 3.31
CA ALA A 265 -6.38 -8.68 1.99
C ALA A 265 -6.50 -9.95 1.13
N PRO A 266 -7.70 -10.55 0.97
CA PRO A 266 -7.86 -11.80 0.23
C PRO A 266 -7.56 -11.63 -1.26
N ILE A 267 -6.93 -12.63 -1.89
CA ILE A 267 -6.69 -12.63 -3.35
C ILE A 267 -8.03 -12.74 -4.07
N TYR A 268 -8.84 -13.71 -3.67
CA TYR A 268 -10.16 -13.98 -4.26
C TYR A 268 -11.27 -13.75 -3.25
N GLU A 269 -12.48 -13.52 -3.77
CA GLU A 269 -13.69 -13.41 -2.96
C GLU A 269 -13.95 -14.67 -2.13
N PRO A 270 -14.01 -14.57 -0.78
CA PRO A 270 -14.52 -15.65 0.05
C PRO A 270 -16.06 -15.74 -0.08
N SER A 271 -16.65 -16.93 0.06
CA SER A 271 -18.11 -17.12 -0.10
C SER A 271 -18.91 -16.27 0.89
N ASP A 272 -20.04 -15.70 0.48
CA ASP A 272 -20.89 -14.85 1.33
C ASP A 272 -20.18 -13.59 1.86
N ARG A 273 -19.16 -13.06 1.14
CA ARG A 273 -18.48 -11.79 1.43
C ARG A 273 -18.87 -10.66 0.47
N VAL A 274 -18.38 -9.45 0.74
CA VAL A 274 -18.75 -8.25 -0.02
C VAL A 274 -18.13 -8.37 -1.40
N VAL A 275 -18.99 -8.39 -2.42
CA VAL A 275 -18.53 -8.54 -3.80
C VAL A 275 -17.56 -7.43 -4.18
N GLY A 276 -16.42 -7.83 -4.73
CA GLY A 276 -15.39 -6.90 -5.21
C GLY A 276 -14.37 -6.43 -4.16
N ASN A 277 -14.51 -6.80 -2.88
CA ASN A 277 -13.54 -6.48 -1.82
C ASN A 277 -12.40 -7.53 -1.78
N ASN A 278 -11.67 -7.67 -2.88
CA ASN A 278 -10.53 -8.59 -3.00
C ASN A 278 -9.56 -8.13 -4.11
N VAL A 279 -8.32 -8.62 -4.06
CA VAL A 279 -7.27 -8.26 -5.03
C VAL A 279 -7.70 -8.54 -6.46
N HIS A 280 -8.27 -9.73 -6.72
CA HIS A 280 -8.60 -10.16 -8.07
C HIS A 280 -9.65 -9.27 -8.73
N ALA A 281 -10.69 -8.86 -8.00
CA ALA A 281 -11.70 -7.96 -8.51
C ALA A 281 -11.14 -6.58 -8.87
N LYS A 282 -10.25 -6.03 -8.03
CA LYS A 282 -9.61 -4.73 -8.28
C LYS A 282 -8.64 -4.78 -9.46
N VAL A 283 -7.85 -5.85 -9.59
CA VAL A 283 -7.05 -6.10 -10.80
C VAL A 283 -7.94 -6.19 -12.04
N ARG A 284 -9.07 -6.89 -11.95
CA ARG A 284 -10.00 -7.05 -13.08
C ARG A 284 -10.58 -5.72 -13.55
N ALA A 285 -10.93 -4.81 -12.64
CA ALA A 285 -11.46 -3.50 -12.99
C ALA A 285 -10.54 -2.73 -13.95
N TRP A 286 -9.23 -2.71 -13.66
CA TRP A 286 -8.24 -2.07 -14.54
C TRP A 286 -7.99 -2.87 -15.82
N SER A 287 -7.85 -4.20 -15.72
CA SER A 287 -7.58 -5.01 -16.92
C SER A 287 -8.71 -4.96 -17.94
N ILE A 288 -9.98 -4.96 -17.51
CA ILE A 288 -11.14 -4.92 -18.41
C ILE A 288 -11.30 -3.54 -19.05
N ALA A 289 -10.90 -2.49 -18.35
CA ALA A 289 -10.79 -1.13 -18.91
C ALA A 289 -9.58 -0.95 -19.86
N GLY A 290 -8.86 -2.03 -20.16
CA GLY A 290 -7.80 -2.08 -21.16
C GLY A 290 -6.46 -1.56 -20.68
N THR A 291 -6.20 -1.53 -19.37
CA THR A 291 -4.86 -1.26 -18.83
C THR A 291 -3.90 -2.38 -19.18
N PRO A 292 -2.73 -2.09 -19.78
CA PRO A 292 -1.69 -3.09 -20.02
C PRO A 292 -1.32 -3.82 -18.72
N LEU A 293 -1.28 -5.16 -18.76
CA LEU A 293 -1.10 -5.97 -17.55
C LEU A 293 0.25 -5.70 -16.86
N ASP A 294 1.28 -5.38 -17.64
CA ASP A 294 2.63 -5.03 -17.17
C ASP A 294 2.71 -3.67 -16.44
N LYS A 295 1.62 -2.87 -16.47
CA LYS A 295 1.46 -1.68 -15.63
C LYS A 295 0.73 -1.94 -14.32
N ILE A 296 0.00 -3.05 -14.18
CA ILE A 296 -0.79 -3.34 -12.98
C ILE A 296 0.09 -4.01 -11.91
N ILE A 297 0.18 -3.38 -10.75
CA ILE A 297 1.00 -3.80 -9.60
C ILE A 297 0.07 -4.20 -8.45
N VAL A 298 0.36 -5.30 -7.76
CA VAL A 298 -0.45 -5.80 -6.64
C VAL A 298 0.21 -5.48 -5.30
N GLY A 299 -0.51 -4.77 -4.42
CA GLY A 299 -0.05 -4.45 -3.08
C GLY A 299 -0.14 -5.59 -2.08
N ILE A 300 0.92 -5.73 -1.28
CA ILE A 300 1.06 -6.70 -0.21
C ILE A 300 1.31 -5.92 1.09
N PRO A 301 0.39 -5.97 2.07
CA PRO A 301 0.61 -5.34 3.36
C PRO A 301 1.62 -6.16 4.17
N THR A 302 2.51 -5.51 4.89
CA THR A 302 3.45 -6.16 5.85
C THR A 302 2.97 -6.00 7.29
N TYR A 303 1.68 -5.74 7.46
CA TYR A 303 1.03 -5.54 8.75
C TYR A 303 -0.26 -6.38 8.83
N GLY A 304 -0.71 -6.61 10.05
CA GLY A 304 -1.97 -7.26 10.38
C GLY A 304 -3.01 -6.28 10.91
N ARG A 305 -4.29 -6.62 10.69
CA ARG A 305 -5.46 -5.98 11.30
C ARG A 305 -6.03 -6.88 12.38
N GLY A 306 -6.25 -6.32 13.56
CA GLY A 306 -6.59 -7.05 14.78
C GLY A 306 -7.90 -6.63 15.40
N TRP A 307 -8.71 -7.62 15.78
CA TRP A 307 -9.99 -7.44 16.45
C TRP A 307 -9.94 -8.03 17.86
N LYS A 308 -10.60 -7.36 18.79
CA LYS A 308 -10.86 -7.88 20.13
C LYS A 308 -11.99 -8.90 20.04
N LEU A 309 -11.76 -10.10 20.56
CA LEU A 309 -12.79 -11.13 20.70
C LEU A 309 -13.41 -11.11 22.10
N ASP A 310 -14.66 -11.52 22.17
CA ASP A 310 -15.50 -11.64 23.36
C ASP A 310 -16.23 -12.99 23.39
N GLU A 311 -17.13 -13.19 24.34
CA GLU A 311 -17.89 -14.44 24.50
C GLU A 311 -18.74 -14.80 23.28
N ASP A 312 -19.25 -13.80 22.55
CA ASP A 312 -20.07 -13.98 21.34
C ASP A 312 -19.23 -14.45 20.14
N SER A 313 -17.90 -14.33 20.21
CA SER A 313 -16.99 -14.69 19.12
C SER A 313 -16.89 -16.21 18.90
N GLY A 314 -17.30 -17.02 19.87
CA GLY A 314 -17.19 -18.48 19.82
C GLY A 314 -15.74 -18.99 19.84
N ILE A 315 -15.54 -20.26 19.50
CA ILE A 315 -14.26 -20.97 19.72
C ILE A 315 -13.49 -21.36 18.45
N THR A 316 -14.08 -21.19 17.27
CA THR A 316 -13.54 -21.77 16.03
C THR A 316 -12.44 -20.90 15.41
N GLY A 317 -12.49 -19.59 15.63
CA GLY A 317 -11.61 -18.61 14.97
C GLY A 317 -11.91 -18.38 13.49
N VAL A 318 -12.90 -19.08 12.92
CA VAL A 318 -13.21 -19.03 11.49
C VAL A 318 -13.93 -17.73 11.16
N PRO A 319 -13.42 -16.92 10.20
CA PRO A 319 -14.09 -15.69 9.82
C PRO A 319 -15.28 -15.93 8.86
N PRO A 320 -16.25 -15.00 8.77
CA PRO A 320 -16.37 -13.79 9.59
C PRO A 320 -16.68 -14.14 11.05
N ILE A 321 -15.97 -13.51 11.98
CA ILE A 321 -16.08 -13.79 13.42
C ILE A 321 -16.66 -12.56 14.14
N PRO A 322 -17.63 -12.71 15.05
CA PRO A 322 -18.06 -11.61 15.90
C PRO A 322 -16.87 -11.00 16.65
N ALA A 323 -16.91 -9.69 16.87
CA ALA A 323 -15.82 -8.96 17.49
C ALA A 323 -16.33 -7.70 18.22
N ASP A 324 -15.48 -7.14 19.08
CA ASP A 324 -15.76 -5.90 19.80
C ASP A 324 -14.66 -4.85 19.64
N GLY A 325 -14.47 -4.45 18.38
CA GLY A 325 -13.63 -3.34 17.98
C GLY A 325 -12.15 -3.72 17.83
N PRO A 326 -11.27 -2.70 17.75
CA PRO A 326 -9.84 -2.93 17.57
C PRO A 326 -9.23 -3.67 18.75
N ALA A 327 -8.35 -4.63 18.44
CA ALA A 327 -7.54 -5.30 19.44
C ALA A 327 -6.58 -4.32 20.15
N PRO A 328 -6.13 -4.61 21.38
CA PRO A 328 -5.19 -3.76 22.11
C PRO A 328 -3.92 -3.45 21.29
N PRO A 329 -3.35 -2.23 21.38
CA PRO A 329 -2.17 -1.85 20.60
C PRO A 329 -0.96 -2.72 20.93
N GLY A 330 -0.15 -3.02 19.90
CA GLY A 330 1.15 -3.66 20.07
C GLY A 330 2.22 -2.70 20.62
N PRO A 331 3.33 -3.22 21.17
CA PRO A 331 4.37 -2.42 21.81
C PRO A 331 5.21 -1.58 20.83
N HIS A 332 5.14 -1.83 19.52
CA HIS A 332 5.95 -1.14 18.52
C HIS A 332 5.11 -0.24 17.61
N THR A 333 3.99 -0.73 17.07
CA THR A 333 3.09 0.14 16.28
C THR A 333 2.39 1.15 17.17
N ALA A 334 2.07 0.77 18.42
CA ALA A 334 1.28 1.56 19.37
C ALA A 334 -0.08 2.03 18.81
N VAL A 335 -0.64 1.28 17.84
CA VAL A 335 -1.94 1.57 17.22
C VAL A 335 -2.89 0.42 17.49
N ALA A 336 -4.05 0.71 18.07
CA ALA A 336 -5.06 -0.30 18.35
C ALA A 336 -5.51 -0.97 17.04
N GLY A 337 -5.58 -2.31 17.05
CA GLY A 337 -6.00 -3.09 15.89
C GLY A 337 -5.05 -3.10 14.70
N ALA A 338 -3.81 -2.63 14.85
CA ALA A 338 -2.78 -2.67 13.81
C ALA A 338 -1.45 -3.18 14.35
N TYR A 339 -0.88 -4.20 13.70
CA TYR A 339 0.38 -4.82 14.12
C TYR A 339 1.34 -4.93 12.94
N SER A 340 2.61 -4.60 13.13
CA SER A 340 3.66 -4.97 12.18
C SER A 340 3.76 -6.50 12.07
N TYR A 341 4.30 -7.02 10.96
CA TYR A 341 4.56 -8.46 10.85
C TYR A 341 5.47 -8.95 11.98
N GLY A 342 6.46 -8.16 12.38
CA GLY A 342 7.32 -8.47 13.53
C GLY A 342 6.53 -8.68 14.83
N GLU A 343 5.55 -7.81 15.12
CA GLU A 343 4.66 -7.99 16.29
C GLU A 343 3.74 -9.20 16.15
N VAL A 344 3.15 -9.42 14.97
CA VAL A 344 2.32 -10.61 14.74
C VAL A 344 3.14 -11.88 14.96
N CYS A 345 4.37 -11.93 14.46
CA CYS A 345 5.26 -13.06 14.68
C CYS A 345 5.60 -13.26 16.18
N ALA A 346 5.86 -12.18 16.92
CA ALA A 346 6.11 -12.27 18.37
C ALA A 346 4.87 -12.78 19.16
N MET A 347 3.67 -12.58 18.64
CA MET A 347 2.42 -13.11 19.19
C MET A 347 2.17 -14.59 18.85
N LEU A 348 2.87 -15.17 17.88
CA LEU A 348 2.81 -16.60 17.56
C LEU A 348 3.68 -17.43 18.54
N PRO A 349 3.50 -18.77 18.62
CA PRO A 349 4.27 -19.60 19.54
C PRO A 349 5.79 -19.45 19.31
N ASN A 350 6.50 -19.05 20.36
CA ASN A 350 7.96 -18.94 20.41
C ASN A 350 8.48 -19.30 21.81
N PRO A 351 9.79 -19.55 21.99
CA PRO A 351 10.34 -19.98 23.27
C PRO A 351 10.02 -19.06 24.46
N SER A 352 9.74 -17.78 24.21
CA SER A 352 9.45 -16.79 25.27
C SER A 352 7.98 -16.75 25.68
N ASN A 353 7.04 -17.25 24.88
CA ASN A 353 5.60 -17.12 25.16
C ASN A 353 4.83 -18.45 25.28
N VAL A 354 5.41 -19.60 24.90
CA VAL A 354 4.69 -20.90 24.90
C VAL A 354 4.13 -21.33 26.27
N VAL A 355 4.68 -20.82 27.37
CA VAL A 355 4.22 -21.08 28.75
C VAL A 355 3.50 -19.89 29.39
N SER A 356 3.38 -18.78 28.66
CA SER A 356 2.69 -17.57 29.13
C SER A 356 1.20 -17.81 29.32
N LYS A 357 0.50 -16.88 29.99
CA LYS A 357 -0.95 -16.93 30.22
C LYS A 357 -1.57 -15.57 29.95
N GLY A 358 -2.90 -15.51 29.87
CA GLY A 358 -3.65 -14.26 29.69
C GLY A 358 -3.27 -13.54 28.39
N ALA A 359 -2.94 -12.24 28.50
CA ALA A 359 -2.61 -11.38 27.36
C ALA A 359 -1.42 -11.84 26.52
N ASP A 360 -0.50 -12.63 27.10
CA ASP A 360 0.76 -13.03 26.48
C ASP A 360 0.74 -14.48 25.96
N TYR A 361 -0.36 -15.22 26.15
CA TYR A 361 -0.49 -16.58 25.61
C TYR A 361 -0.47 -16.56 24.07
N PRO A 362 0.26 -17.44 23.37
CA PRO A 362 0.42 -17.32 21.93
C PRO A 362 -0.90 -17.43 21.17
N LEU A 363 -0.98 -16.70 20.06
CA LEU A 363 -2.04 -16.84 19.07
C LEU A 363 -1.84 -18.14 18.29
N ARG A 364 -2.93 -18.83 17.98
CA ARG A 364 -2.95 -19.97 17.07
C ARG A 364 -3.03 -19.45 15.63
N LYS A 365 -2.00 -19.70 14.85
CA LYS A 365 -1.99 -19.46 13.39
C LYS A 365 -2.86 -20.49 12.67
N ILE A 366 -3.68 -20.01 11.74
CA ILE A 366 -4.45 -20.81 10.78
C ILE A 366 -4.07 -20.36 9.37
N ASN A 367 -3.64 -21.32 8.56
CA ASN A 367 -3.40 -21.12 7.14
C ASN A 367 -4.67 -21.45 6.34
N ASP A 368 -4.91 -20.69 5.28
CA ASP A 368 -5.88 -21.07 4.26
C ASP A 368 -5.27 -22.14 3.35
N PRO A 369 -5.75 -23.41 3.39
CA PRO A 369 -5.21 -24.49 2.57
C PRO A 369 -5.39 -24.25 1.07
N THR A 370 -6.34 -23.39 0.67
CA THR A 370 -6.57 -23.03 -0.72
C THR A 370 -5.64 -21.93 -1.22
N LYS A 371 -4.95 -21.22 -0.30
CA LYS A 371 -4.02 -20.11 -0.60
C LYS A 371 -4.71 -18.90 -1.27
N ARG A 372 -6.01 -18.72 -1.07
CA ARG A 372 -6.84 -17.70 -1.74
C ARG A 372 -7.09 -16.47 -0.87
N PHE A 373 -7.06 -16.61 0.45
CA PHE A 373 -7.55 -15.57 1.36
C PHE A 373 -6.47 -14.97 2.27
N GLY A 374 -5.39 -15.71 2.53
CA GLY A 374 -4.34 -15.34 3.48
C GLY A 374 -4.49 -16.04 4.83
N PRO A 375 -3.49 -15.93 5.72
CA PRO A 375 -3.54 -16.51 7.05
C PRO A 375 -4.29 -15.59 8.01
N TYR A 376 -4.72 -16.18 9.13
CA TYR A 376 -5.10 -15.44 10.32
C TYR A 376 -4.51 -16.10 11.55
N ALA A 377 -4.45 -15.38 12.67
CA ALA A 377 -4.02 -15.90 13.94
C ALA A 377 -4.97 -15.43 15.04
N PHE A 378 -5.33 -16.32 15.96
CA PHE A 378 -6.31 -15.97 16.99
C PHE A 378 -6.04 -16.64 18.33
N ARG A 379 -6.56 -16.03 19.38
CA ARG A 379 -6.66 -16.55 20.74
C ARG A 379 -8.06 -16.22 21.24
N ILE A 380 -8.79 -17.22 21.70
CA ILE A 380 -10.12 -17.01 22.31
C ILE A 380 -9.99 -16.29 23.65
N PRO A 381 -11.06 -15.63 24.13
CA PRO A 381 -11.06 -15.07 25.47
C PRO A 381 -10.73 -16.13 26.54
N ASP A 382 -10.04 -15.72 27.60
CA ASP A 382 -9.79 -16.57 28.76
C ASP A 382 -11.06 -16.75 29.62
N GLU A 383 -10.96 -17.50 30.71
CA GLU A 383 -12.08 -17.76 31.63
C GLU A 383 -12.72 -16.49 32.21
N SER A 384 -12.01 -15.36 32.19
CA SER A 384 -12.53 -14.05 32.62
C SER A 384 -13.21 -13.26 31.49
N GLY A 385 -13.33 -13.84 30.30
CA GLY A 385 -13.86 -13.19 29.11
C GLY A 385 -12.91 -12.15 28.52
N LYS A 386 -11.61 -12.20 28.83
CA LYS A 386 -10.61 -11.19 28.42
C LYS A 386 -9.57 -11.77 27.49
N HIS A 387 -8.75 -10.88 26.92
CA HIS A 387 -7.57 -11.23 26.10
C HIS A 387 -7.85 -11.99 24.80
N GLY A 388 -9.11 -12.06 24.36
CA GLY A 388 -9.47 -12.57 23.05
C GLY A 388 -8.95 -11.64 21.94
N VAL A 389 -8.25 -12.21 20.96
CA VAL A 389 -7.66 -11.47 19.83
C VAL A 389 -7.78 -12.30 18.55
N TRP A 390 -8.14 -11.66 17.45
CA TRP A 390 -8.09 -12.24 16.10
C TRP A 390 -7.36 -11.30 15.15
N VAL A 391 -6.41 -11.79 14.37
CA VAL A 391 -5.56 -10.99 13.48
C VAL A 391 -5.56 -11.57 12.07
N SER A 392 -6.00 -10.79 11.08
CA SER A 392 -5.75 -11.06 9.65
C SER A 392 -4.46 -10.36 9.24
N TYR A 393 -3.53 -11.07 8.61
CA TYR A 393 -2.21 -10.54 8.27
C TYR A 393 -1.62 -11.25 7.04
N GLU A 394 -0.45 -10.79 6.61
CA GLU A 394 0.38 -11.50 5.64
C GLU A 394 1.61 -12.09 6.32
N ASP A 395 2.05 -13.24 5.84
CA ASP A 395 3.34 -13.82 6.17
C ASP A 395 4.14 -14.12 4.90
N PRO A 396 5.39 -14.61 5.01
CA PRO A 396 6.20 -14.95 3.83
C PRO A 396 5.52 -15.93 2.86
N GLU A 397 4.70 -16.86 3.35
CA GLU A 397 4.02 -17.82 2.49
C GLU A 397 2.90 -17.14 1.68
N SER A 398 2.04 -16.37 2.34
CA SER A 398 0.90 -15.70 1.69
C SER A 398 1.33 -14.56 0.78
N ALA A 399 2.36 -13.80 1.16
CA ALA A 399 2.99 -12.81 0.29
C ALA A 399 3.59 -13.47 -0.97
N GLY A 400 4.22 -14.63 -0.79
CA GLY A 400 4.68 -15.46 -1.89
C GLY A 400 3.53 -15.97 -2.79
N ASN A 401 2.37 -16.28 -2.23
CA ASN A 401 1.19 -16.69 -3.01
C ASN A 401 0.62 -15.53 -3.83
N LYS A 402 0.64 -14.29 -3.31
CA LYS A 402 0.30 -13.08 -4.08
C LYS A 402 1.26 -12.81 -5.23
N ALA A 403 2.57 -12.97 -5.00
CA ALA A 403 3.57 -12.89 -6.05
C ALA A 403 3.36 -13.97 -7.14
N ALA A 404 3.02 -15.21 -6.74
CA ALA A 404 2.68 -16.26 -7.69
C ALA A 404 1.41 -15.94 -8.50
N TYR A 405 0.40 -15.32 -7.87
CA TYR A 405 -0.78 -14.81 -8.58
C TYR A 405 -0.41 -13.74 -9.61
N VAL A 406 0.44 -12.77 -9.25
CA VAL A 406 0.96 -11.73 -10.16
C VAL A 406 1.65 -12.35 -11.37
N LYS A 407 2.55 -13.30 -11.13
CA LYS A 407 3.27 -14.03 -12.18
C LYS A 407 2.31 -14.80 -13.09
N ALA A 408 1.38 -15.55 -12.51
CA ALA A 408 0.41 -16.36 -13.26
C ALA A 408 -0.55 -15.52 -14.10
N LYS A 409 -0.81 -14.27 -13.70
CA LYS A 409 -1.67 -13.32 -14.42
C LYS A 409 -0.90 -12.41 -15.39
N GLY A 410 0.43 -12.53 -15.46
CA GLY A 410 1.27 -11.68 -16.31
C GLY A 410 1.23 -10.21 -15.90
N LEU A 411 1.03 -9.93 -14.61
CA LEU A 411 0.94 -8.56 -14.09
C LEU A 411 2.33 -7.94 -13.94
N GLY A 412 2.36 -6.61 -13.88
CA GLY A 412 3.58 -5.80 -13.86
C GLY A 412 4.47 -5.96 -12.64
N GLY A 413 3.96 -6.51 -11.54
CA GLY A 413 4.75 -6.77 -10.33
C GLY A 413 3.96 -6.65 -9.02
N ILE A 414 4.70 -6.41 -7.94
CA ILE A 414 4.16 -6.23 -6.58
C ILE A 414 4.55 -4.88 -5.97
N SER A 415 3.80 -4.46 -4.96
CA SER A 415 4.25 -3.46 -4.00
C SER A 415 4.21 -4.00 -2.58
N ILE A 416 5.13 -3.52 -1.74
CA ILE A 416 5.24 -3.84 -0.31
C ILE A 416 4.83 -2.60 0.49
N ASN A 417 3.75 -2.70 1.26
CA ASN A 417 3.22 -1.63 2.12
C ASN A 417 3.26 -2.06 3.59
N GLU A 418 4.27 -1.73 4.38
CA GLU A 418 5.47 -0.96 4.04
C GLU A 418 6.74 -1.61 4.65
N LEU A 419 7.93 -1.15 4.24
CA LEU A 419 9.20 -1.73 4.69
C LEU A 419 9.37 -1.70 6.21
N SER A 420 8.84 -0.67 6.88
CA SER A 420 8.97 -0.50 8.34
C SER A 420 8.15 -1.49 9.16
N ALA A 421 7.10 -2.08 8.56
CA ALA A 421 6.24 -3.06 9.20
C ALA A 421 6.63 -4.51 8.86
N ASP A 422 7.47 -4.73 7.85
CA ASP A 422 8.15 -6.02 7.69
C ASP A 422 9.14 -6.24 8.84
N ASP A 423 9.65 -7.46 9.00
CA ASP A 423 10.68 -7.74 10.01
C ASP A 423 12.06 -7.28 9.53
N PHE A 424 12.30 -5.97 9.55
CA PHE A 424 13.57 -5.36 9.15
C PHE A 424 14.73 -5.66 10.11
N ARG A 425 14.42 -6.12 11.34
CA ARG A 425 15.41 -6.47 12.36
C ARG A 425 15.78 -7.95 12.35
N GLY A 426 14.95 -8.81 11.75
CA GLY A 426 15.12 -10.26 11.75
C GLY A 426 14.80 -10.89 13.10
N THR A 427 13.88 -10.32 13.87
CA THR A 427 13.51 -10.82 15.20
C THR A 427 12.68 -12.10 15.15
N CYS A 428 11.95 -12.33 14.07
CA CYS A 428 11.04 -13.46 13.92
C CYS A 428 11.80 -14.77 13.65
N SER A 429 12.67 -14.78 12.65
CA SER A 429 13.38 -15.99 12.21
C SER A 429 14.89 -15.80 11.99
N GLY A 430 15.44 -14.63 12.33
CA GLY A 430 16.81 -14.23 12.00
C GLY A 430 16.95 -13.59 10.61
N ASP A 431 15.96 -13.78 9.73
CA ASP A 431 15.94 -13.19 8.39
C ASP A 431 15.34 -11.78 8.40
N LYS A 432 16.08 -10.82 7.85
CA LYS A 432 15.54 -9.47 7.62
C LYS A 432 14.67 -9.44 6.37
N PHE A 433 13.62 -8.62 6.42
CA PHE A 433 12.65 -8.40 5.34
C PHE A 433 12.05 -9.69 4.76
N PRO A 434 11.56 -10.62 5.60
CA PRO A 434 11.13 -11.94 5.15
C PRO A 434 9.91 -11.89 4.21
N ILE A 435 8.97 -10.96 4.41
CA ILE A 435 7.81 -10.81 3.50
C ILE A 435 8.28 -10.31 2.13
N LEU A 436 9.06 -9.23 2.08
CA LEU A 436 9.60 -8.69 0.83
C LEU A 436 10.39 -9.76 0.07
N ARG A 437 11.30 -10.46 0.76
CA ARG A 437 12.16 -11.49 0.15
C ARG A 437 11.30 -12.62 -0.43
N ALA A 438 10.37 -13.15 0.35
CA ALA A 438 9.53 -14.26 -0.11
C ALA A 438 8.66 -13.88 -1.30
N ALA A 439 8.11 -12.67 -1.32
CA ALA A 439 7.37 -12.16 -2.46
C ALA A 439 8.28 -12.01 -3.68
N LYS A 440 9.45 -11.34 -3.55
CA LYS A 440 10.42 -11.13 -4.63
C LYS A 440 10.94 -12.42 -5.25
N TYR A 441 11.14 -13.48 -4.45
CA TYR A 441 11.62 -14.77 -4.95
C TYR A 441 10.58 -15.56 -5.76
N ARG A 442 9.29 -15.24 -5.61
CA ARG A 442 8.19 -15.92 -6.33
C ARG A 442 7.62 -15.12 -7.51
N LEU A 443 8.11 -13.90 -7.74
CA LEU A 443 7.98 -13.17 -9.00
C LEU A 443 8.95 -13.74 -10.04
#